data_AF-A0A925QUR7-F1
#
_entry.id   AF-A0A925QUR7-F1
#
_cell.length_a   1.000
_cell.length_b   1.000
_cell.length_c   1.000
_cell.angle_alpha   90.00
_cell.angle_beta   90.00
_cell.angle_gamma   90.00
#
_symmetry.space_group_name_H-M   'P 1'
#
loop_
_entity.id
_entity.type
_entity.pdbx_description
1 polymer ?
#
loop_
_entity_poly.entity_id
_entity_poly.type
_entity_poly.pdbx_seq_one_letter_code
_entity_poly.pdbx_strand_id
1 'polypeptide(L)' 'MEQTKKNKGIWWLVFFASTAALIIAIVTHWPWLTLILPFQTTAFVKAMDLM' A
#
# COMPACT_ATOMS: atom_id res chain seq x y z
N MET A 1 -6.18 6.44 21.19
CA MET A 1 -5.41 5.24 20.78
C MET A 1 -6.30 4.01 20.53
N GLU A 2 -7.60 4.19 20.23
CA GLU A 2 -8.52 3.07 19.90
C GLU A 2 -8.79 2.98 18.38
N GLN A 3 -8.76 4.11 17.67
CA GLN A 3 -8.96 4.20 16.22
C GLN A 3 -7.82 3.56 15.41
N THR A 4 -6.58 3.62 15.92
CA THR A 4 -5.39 3.09 15.23
C THR A 4 -5.46 1.56 15.09
N LYS A 5 -5.97 0.85 16.10
CA LYS A 5 -6.20 -0.60 16.05
C LYS A 5 -7.31 -1.00 15.07
N LYS A 6 -8.38 -0.21 14.98
CA LYS A 6 -9.54 -0.51 14.13
C LYS A 6 -9.23 -0.40 12.63
N ASN A 7 -8.28 0.46 12.25
CA ASN A 7 -7.98 0.74 10.85
C ASN A 7 -6.84 -0.11 10.26
N LYS A 8 -6.16 -0.96 11.05
CA LYS A 8 -5.08 -1.83 10.55
C LYS A 8 -5.51 -2.73 9.41
N GLY A 9 -6.71 -3.33 9.51
CA GLY A 9 -7.23 -4.22 8.48
C GLY A 9 -7.47 -3.52 7.14
N ILE A 10 -7.92 -2.27 7.19
CA ILE A 10 -8.11 -1.43 6.00
C ILE A 10 -6.75 -1.10 5.37
N TRP A 11 -5.73 -0.77 6.18
CA TRP A 11 -4.38 -0.51 5.67
C TRP A 11 -3.72 -1.74 5.03
N TRP A 12 -3.97 -2.95 5.55
CA TRP A 12 -3.54 -4.18 4.90
C TRP A 12 -4.21 -4.39 3.54
N LEU A 13 -5.53 -4.14 3.43
CA LEU A 13 -6.23 -4.20 2.16
C LEU A 13 -5.68 -3.19 1.15
N VAL A 14 -5.44 -1.96 1.58
CA VAL A 14 -4.83 -0.90 0.75
C VAL A 14 -3.44 -1.33 0.28
N PHE A 15 -2.61 -1.87 1.17
CA PHE A 15 -1.27 -2.37 0.83
C PHE A 15 -1.30 -3.49 -0.21
N PHE A 16 -2.17 -4.50 -0.04
CA PHE A 16 -2.26 -5.58 -1.02
C PHE A 16 -2.80 -5.10 -2.37
N ALA A 17 -3.82 -4.25 -2.38
CA ALA A 17 -4.39 -3.69 -3.60
C ALA A 17 -3.35 -2.86 -4.37
N SER A 18 -2.59 -2.02 -3.68
CA SER A 18 -1.56 -1.20 -4.30
C SER A 18 -0.32 -2.01 -4.72
N THR A 19 -0.02 -3.13 -4.04
CA THR A 19 1.05 -4.07 -4.46
C THR A 19 0.67 -4.73 -5.77
N ALA A 20 -0.57 -5.22 -5.89
CA ALA A 20 -1.07 -5.82 -7.11
C ALA A 20 -1.07 -4.81 -8.28
N ALA A 21 -1.50 -3.57 -8.03
CA ALA A 21 -1.45 -2.50 -9.03
C ALA A 21 -0.02 -2.19 -9.49
N LEU A 22 0.96 -2.18 -8.57
CA LEU A 22 2.37 -2.00 -8.90
C LEU A 22 2.92 -3.15 -9.75
N ILE A 23 2.60 -4.40 -9.40
CA ILE A 23 3.02 -5.57 -10.18
C ILE A 23 2.42 -5.51 -11.59
N ILE A 24 1.14 -5.18 -11.73
CA ILE A 24 0.49 -5.02 -13.03
C ILE A 24 1.19 -3.91 -13.82
N ALA A 25 1.44 -2.76 -13.22
CA ALA A 25 2.12 -1.65 -13.87
C ALA A 25 3.52 -2.02 -14.38
N ILE A 26 4.25 -2.86 -13.64
CA ILE A 26 5.55 -3.38 -14.05
C ILE A 26 5.39 -4.32 -15.26
N VAL A 27 4.46 -5.28 -15.18
CA VAL A 27 4.24 -6.28 -16.24
C VAL A 27 3.71 -5.66 -17.53
N THR A 28 2.85 -4.64 -17.45
CA THR A 28 2.29 -3.95 -18.61
C THR A 28 3.19 -2.83 -19.13
N HIS A 29 4.42 -2.69 -18.62
CA HIS A 29 5.36 -1.63 -18.98
C HIS A 29 4.74 -0.22 -18.89
N TRP A 30 4.06 0.06 -17.77
CA TRP A 30 3.53 1.38 -17.43
C TRP A 30 4.39 2.07 -16.35
N PRO A 31 5.54 2.67 -16.75
CA PRO A 31 6.52 3.23 -15.80
C PRO A 31 5.98 4.42 -15.01
N TRP A 32 4.95 5.12 -15.51
CA TRP A 32 4.33 6.23 -14.76
C TRP A 32 3.53 5.73 -13.55
N LEU A 33 2.95 4.53 -13.62
CA LEU A 33 2.23 3.94 -12.51
C LEU A 33 3.16 3.39 -11.43
N THR A 34 4.43 3.07 -11.75
CA THR A 34 5.39 2.60 -10.73
C THR A 34 5.81 3.70 -9.75
N LEU A 35 5.52 4.97 -10.05
CA LEU A 35 5.66 6.10 -9.12
C LEU A 35 4.76 6.00 -7.87
N ILE A 36 3.89 4.99 -7.79
CA ILE A 36 3.14 4.62 -6.59
C ILE A 36 4.01 4.01 -5.47
N LEU A 37 5.23 3.57 -5.75
CA LEU A 37 6.18 2.97 -4.78
C LEU A 37 6.24 3.64 -3.38
N PRO A 38 6.34 4.98 -3.23
CA PRO A 38 6.34 5.61 -1.92
C PRO A 38 4.99 5.52 -1.17
N PHE A 39 3.87 5.38 -1.89
CA PHE A 39 2.57 5.11 -1.27
C PHE A 39 2.46 3.66 -0.81
N GLN A 40 3.15 2.75 -1.51
CA GLN A 40 3.27 1.34 -1.13
C GLN A 40 3.91 1.17 0.25
N THR A 41 5.05 1.83 0.44
CA THR A 41 5.78 1.82 1.72
C THR A 41 5.00 2.55 2.80
N THR A 42 4.32 3.65 2.48
CA THR A 42 3.45 4.36 3.45
C THR A 42 2.29 3.48 3.93
N ALA A 43 1.61 2.78 3.02
CA ALA A 43 0.53 1.86 3.36
C ALA A 43 1.03 0.69 4.21
N PHE A 44 2.22 0.17 3.91
CA PHE A 44 2.87 -0.89 4.67
C PHE A 44 3.17 -0.47 6.11
N VAL A 45 3.79 0.70 6.31
CA VAL A 45 4.11 1.23 7.65
C VAL A 45 2.84 1.44 8.47
N LYS A 46 1.75 1.93 7.86
CA LYS A 46 0.45 2.08 8.53
C LYS A 46 -0.24 0.75 8.81
N ALA A 47 -0.07 -0.25 7.94
CA ALA A 47 -0.58 -1.61 8.17
C ALA A 47 0.14 -2.29 9.34
N MET A 48 1.44 -2.02 9.50
CA MET A 48 2.25 -2.48 10.63
C MET A 48 2.02 -1.70 11.92
N ASP A 49 1.26 -0.59 11.88
CA ASP A 49 1.05 0.30 13.04
C ASP A 49 2.37 0.86 13.60
N LEU A 50 3.33 1.10 12.70
CA LEU A 50 4.63 1.66 13.01
C LEU A 50 4.61 3.21 13.05
N MET A 51 3.44 3.83 12.84
CA MET A 51 3.24 5.28 12.70
C MET A 51 2.01 5.76 13.47
#